data_AF-A0A1V9ZAH2-F1
#
_entry.id   AF-A0A1V9ZAH2-F1
#
_cell.length_a   1.000
_cell.length_b   1.000
_cell.length_c   1.000
_cell.angle_alpha   90.00
_cell.angle_beta   90.00
_cell.angle_gamma   90.00
#
_symmetry.space_group_name_H-M   'P 1'
#
loop_
_entity.id
_entity.type
_entity.pdbx_description
1 polymer ?
#
loop_
_entity_poly.entity_id
_entity_poly.type
_entity_poly.pdbx_seq_one_letter_code
_entity_poly.pdbx_strand_id
1 'polypeptide(L)'
;MLTATTGRWLRHTVLRSGPRLRFLHASAARLDAVSISTTQAMHQDLWKTYPTGEERLQVALTLIGEAGNNYEGVASDVLYRLSAAKDVARAKGLVEAMHENDVLASAAALAVFARVYFGHHTRDLPSALQWLLENHQALLSPTQELPLQAVLEHLVAQGQAPAAVEFWLLWADTLLEPPTIAIAALCRELVRFEQFDCIYRMGETKHKAMLQSFPPYQVALMEARVGARQYAEATAYASDLQANGTAPSLQRFRDLAETAAKASRPTA
;
A
#
# COMPACT_ATOMS: atom_id res chain seq x y z
N MET A 1 -2.11 11.69 22.44
CA MET A 1 -1.64 13.00 21.94
C MET A 1 -0.59 12.90 20.80
N LEU A 2 -0.47 11.76 20.10
CA LEU A 2 0.51 11.53 19.02
C LEU A 2 -0.09 11.48 17.59
N THR A 3 -1.39 11.70 17.43
CA THR A 3 -2.14 11.43 16.18
C THR A 3 -2.16 12.60 15.19
N ALA A 4 -1.84 13.83 15.61
CA ALA A 4 -1.90 15.01 14.75
C ALA A 4 -0.56 15.41 14.12
N THR A 5 0.56 14.92 14.64
CA THR A 5 1.92 15.35 14.25
C THR A 5 2.56 14.47 13.19
N THR A 6 2.20 13.19 13.11
CA THR A 6 2.80 12.22 12.17
C THR A 6 2.48 12.51 10.71
N GLY A 7 1.28 13.00 10.39
CA GLY A 7 0.89 13.37 9.02
C GLY A 7 1.57 14.63 8.46
N ARG A 8 1.81 15.65 9.30
CA ARG A 8 2.51 16.87 8.90
C ARG A 8 3.98 16.63 8.56
N TRP A 9 4.62 15.67 9.22
CA TRP A 9 6.02 15.34 8.97
C TRP A 9 6.22 14.71 7.58
N LEU A 10 5.33 13.80 7.17
CA LEU A 10 5.36 13.17 5.84
C LEU A 10 5.32 14.20 4.70
N ARG A 11 4.52 15.27 4.87
CA ARG A 11 4.55 16.42 3.95
C ARG A 11 5.93 17.05 3.91
N HIS A 12 6.60 17.27 5.03
CA HIS A 12 7.92 17.92 5.03
C HIS A 12 9.06 17.06 4.48
N THR A 13 9.05 15.74 4.68
CA THR A 13 10.08 14.84 4.12
C THR A 13 9.85 14.51 2.65
N VAL A 14 8.60 14.34 2.22
CA VAL A 14 8.28 13.97 0.83
C VAL A 14 8.18 15.19 -0.11
N LEU A 15 7.87 16.39 0.40
CA LEU A 15 7.79 17.63 -0.41
C LEU A 15 9.15 18.29 -0.68
N ARG A 16 10.27 17.78 -0.15
CA ARG A 16 11.57 18.13 -0.74
C ARG A 16 11.61 17.52 -2.14
N SER A 17 11.59 18.39 -3.15
CA SER A 17 11.31 18.09 -4.55
C SER A 17 12.32 17.16 -5.27
N GLY A 18 13.44 16.80 -4.63
CA GLY A 18 14.48 15.95 -5.24
C GLY A 18 14.14 14.45 -5.30
N PRO A 19 13.88 13.78 -4.16
CA PRO A 19 13.55 12.35 -4.12
C PRO A 19 12.25 12.00 -4.85
N ARG A 20 11.22 12.85 -4.72
CA ARG A 20 9.90 12.65 -5.37
C ARG A 20 10.00 12.62 -6.89
N LEU A 21 10.72 13.56 -7.52
CA LEU A 21 10.85 13.60 -8.99
C LEU A 21 11.75 12.47 -9.53
N ARG A 22 12.79 12.08 -8.79
CA ARG A 22 13.68 10.96 -9.15
C ARG A 22 12.96 9.60 -9.08
N PHE A 23 12.17 9.40 -8.02
CA PHE A 23 11.29 8.24 -7.89
C PHE A 23 10.35 8.08 -9.09
N LEU A 24 9.74 9.19 -9.54
CA LEU A 24 8.75 9.18 -10.62
C LEU A 24 9.35 8.90 -12.00
N HIS A 25 10.49 9.51 -12.33
CA HIS A 25 11.16 9.26 -13.61
C HIS A 25 11.80 7.87 -13.68
N ALA A 26 12.37 7.37 -12.57
CA ALA A 26 13.00 6.06 -12.55
C ALA A 26 11.99 4.91 -12.63
N SER A 27 10.82 5.07 -12.01
CA SER A 27 9.79 4.03 -12.00
C SER A 27 9.11 3.86 -13.36
N ALA A 28 8.73 4.95 -14.03
CA ALA A 28 8.08 4.91 -15.33
C ALA A 28 9.01 4.40 -16.46
N ALA A 29 10.28 4.83 -16.47
CA ALA A 29 11.23 4.43 -17.51
C ALA A 29 11.67 2.95 -17.40
N ARG A 30 11.64 2.35 -16.20
CA ARG A 30 12.03 0.95 -15.99
C ARG A 30 10.91 -0.02 -16.29
N LEU A 31 9.64 0.31 -15.98
CA LEU A 31 8.51 -0.56 -16.28
C LEU A 31 8.37 -0.86 -17.79
N ASP A 32 8.71 0.11 -18.65
CA ASP A 32 8.75 -0.08 -20.11
C ASP A 32 9.91 -0.99 -20.59
N ALA A 33 10.95 -1.18 -19.77
CA ALA A 33 12.17 -1.90 -20.12
C ALA A 33 12.22 -3.36 -19.62
N VAL A 34 11.26 -3.79 -18.78
CA VAL A 34 11.32 -5.13 -18.19
C VAL A 34 10.69 -6.19 -19.10
N SER A 35 11.56 -7.04 -19.67
CA SER A 35 11.19 -8.30 -20.31
C SER A 35 11.08 -9.41 -19.26
N ILE A 36 9.93 -10.10 -19.21
CA ILE A 36 9.66 -11.19 -18.25
C ILE A 36 10.51 -12.42 -18.61
N SER A 37 11.66 -12.59 -17.97
CA SER A 37 12.48 -13.79 -18.04
C SER A 37 12.01 -14.81 -16.98
N THR A 38 11.40 -15.90 -17.43
CA THR A 38 10.82 -16.93 -16.54
C THR A 38 11.84 -18.03 -16.28
N THR A 39 12.72 -17.87 -15.28
CA THR A 39 13.75 -18.87 -14.95
C THR A 39 13.39 -19.69 -13.71
N GLN A 40 12.32 -20.50 -13.77
CA GLN A 40 11.92 -21.38 -12.66
C GLN A 40 12.89 -22.55 -12.40
N ALA A 41 13.75 -22.92 -13.36
CA ALA A 41 14.53 -24.16 -13.30
C ALA A 41 15.78 -24.13 -12.39
N MET A 42 16.42 -22.96 -12.16
CA MET A 42 17.60 -22.86 -11.27
C MET A 42 17.24 -22.85 -9.78
N HIS A 43 15.98 -22.61 -9.43
CA HIS A 43 15.60 -22.29 -8.05
C HIS A 43 15.64 -23.49 -7.11
N GLN A 44 15.36 -24.71 -7.56
CA GLN A 44 15.22 -25.86 -6.65
C GLN A 44 16.56 -26.43 -6.15
N ASP A 45 17.66 -26.16 -6.85
CA ASP A 45 18.97 -26.79 -6.58
C ASP A 45 19.82 -26.03 -5.54
N LEU A 46 19.66 -24.71 -5.45
CA LEU A 46 20.37 -23.88 -4.47
C LEU A 46 19.99 -24.24 -3.01
N TRP A 47 18.76 -24.64 -2.74
CA TRP A 47 18.27 -24.88 -1.37
C TRP A 47 18.74 -26.18 -0.74
N LYS A 48 18.99 -27.20 -1.57
CA LYS A 48 19.64 -28.44 -1.11
C LYS A 48 21.11 -28.21 -0.80
N THR A 49 21.72 -27.27 -1.51
CA THR A 49 23.15 -26.97 -1.44
C THR A 49 23.48 -26.05 -0.27
N TYR A 50 22.58 -25.12 0.06
CA TYR A 50 22.78 -24.13 1.13
C TYR A 50 21.66 -24.22 2.18
N PRO A 51 21.89 -24.88 3.33
CA PRO A 51 20.85 -25.10 4.35
C PRO A 51 20.52 -23.87 5.20
N THR A 52 21.46 -22.94 5.40
CA THR A 52 21.26 -21.80 6.32
C THR A 52 20.83 -20.52 5.59
N GLY A 53 20.09 -19.65 6.29
CA GLY A 53 19.69 -18.34 5.75
C GLY A 53 20.87 -17.41 5.42
N GLU A 54 22.01 -17.60 6.10
CA GLU A 54 23.23 -16.83 5.89
C GLU A 54 23.97 -17.24 4.63
N GLU A 55 24.14 -18.55 4.39
CA GLU A 55 24.72 -19.05 3.14
C GLU A 55 23.89 -18.62 1.93
N ARG A 56 22.57 -18.66 2.06
CA ARG A 56 21.64 -18.24 1.00
C ARG A 56 21.70 -16.75 0.72
N LEU A 57 21.80 -15.93 1.76
CA LEU A 57 22.01 -14.50 1.60
C LEU A 57 23.36 -14.23 0.91
N GLN A 58 24.43 -14.89 1.34
CA GLN A 58 25.75 -14.73 0.75
C GLN A 58 25.75 -15.10 -0.74
N VAL A 59 25.11 -16.22 -1.09
CA VAL A 59 24.95 -16.65 -2.48
C VAL A 59 24.12 -15.65 -3.27
N ALA A 60 23.01 -15.15 -2.73
CA ALA A 60 22.22 -14.12 -3.41
C ALA A 60 23.03 -12.84 -3.65
N LEU A 61 23.79 -12.37 -2.66
CA LEU A 61 24.64 -11.18 -2.78
C LEU A 61 25.75 -11.36 -3.82
N THR A 62 26.40 -12.53 -3.85
CA THR A 62 27.40 -12.87 -4.87
C THR A 62 26.78 -12.87 -6.27
N LEU A 63 25.62 -13.52 -6.43
CA LEU A 63 24.93 -13.59 -7.73
C LEU A 63 24.39 -12.24 -8.20
N ILE A 64 23.96 -11.38 -7.27
CA ILE A 64 23.54 -10.00 -7.59
C ILE A 64 24.72 -9.18 -8.12
N GLY A 65 25.92 -9.34 -7.55
CA GLY A 65 27.13 -8.62 -7.98
C GLY A 65 27.75 -9.13 -9.29
N GLU A 66 27.45 -10.36 -9.70
CA GLU A 66 27.88 -10.96 -10.96
C GLU A 66 26.90 -10.57 -12.09
N ALA A 67 27.07 -9.36 -12.64
CA ALA A 67 26.20 -8.76 -13.66
C ALA A 67 25.79 -9.72 -14.80
N GLY A 68 24.52 -10.16 -14.80
CA GLY A 68 23.99 -11.03 -15.85
C GLY A 68 22.57 -11.55 -15.61
N ASN A 69 21.56 -10.68 -15.70
CA ASN A 69 20.11 -10.84 -15.98
C ASN A 69 19.30 -12.12 -15.61
N ASN A 70 19.83 -13.07 -14.84
CA ASN A 70 19.17 -14.36 -14.57
C ASN A 70 19.01 -14.66 -13.06
N TYR A 71 19.24 -13.67 -12.19
CA TYR A 71 19.27 -13.88 -10.73
C TYR A 71 18.15 -13.19 -9.96
N GLU A 72 17.25 -12.46 -10.65
CA GLU A 72 16.08 -11.81 -10.04
C GLU A 72 15.20 -12.81 -9.27
N GLY A 73 15.07 -14.02 -9.81
CA GLY A 73 14.32 -15.09 -9.18
C GLY A 73 14.95 -15.56 -7.86
N VAL A 74 16.27 -15.72 -7.81
CA VAL A 74 16.99 -16.17 -6.61
C VAL A 74 16.93 -15.11 -5.53
N ALA A 75 17.21 -13.85 -5.87
CA ALA A 75 17.10 -12.71 -4.95
C ALA A 75 15.68 -12.58 -4.39
N SER A 76 14.66 -12.72 -5.25
CA SER A 76 13.25 -12.69 -4.84
C SER A 76 12.87 -13.82 -3.88
N ASP A 77 13.29 -15.06 -4.13
CA ASP A 77 12.97 -16.20 -3.24
C ASP A 77 13.68 -16.06 -1.88
N VAL A 78 14.94 -15.60 -1.88
CA VAL A 78 15.67 -15.32 -0.63
C VAL A 78 15.00 -14.20 0.14
N LEU A 79 14.60 -13.10 -0.52
CA LEU A 79 13.86 -12.00 0.10
C LEU A 79 12.55 -12.47 0.73
N TYR A 80 11.76 -13.27 0.00
CA TYR A 80 10.51 -13.84 0.50
C TYR A 80 10.74 -14.64 1.79
N ARG A 81 11.74 -15.51 1.80
CA ARG A 81 12.00 -16.42 2.92
C ARG A 81 12.60 -15.72 4.14
N LEU A 82 13.55 -14.79 3.94
CA LEU A 82 14.07 -13.95 5.02
C LEU A 82 12.92 -13.17 5.68
N SER A 83 12.04 -12.61 4.86
CA SER A 83 10.85 -11.90 5.33
C SER A 83 9.88 -12.82 6.05
N ALA A 84 9.58 -14.01 5.52
CA ALA A 84 8.73 -15.00 6.17
C ALA A 84 9.29 -15.48 7.52
N ALA A 85 10.61 -15.58 7.63
CA ALA A 85 11.33 -15.87 8.88
C ALA A 85 11.44 -14.67 9.83
N LYS A 86 10.93 -13.49 9.42
CA LYS A 86 11.00 -12.22 10.16
C LYS A 86 12.43 -11.71 10.41
N ASP A 87 13.38 -12.10 9.57
CA ASP A 87 14.75 -11.57 9.61
C ASP A 87 14.84 -10.26 8.82
N VAL A 88 14.35 -9.20 9.46
CA VAL A 88 14.22 -7.87 8.84
C VAL A 88 15.58 -7.26 8.51
N ALA A 89 16.58 -7.47 9.37
CA ALA A 89 17.92 -6.90 9.15
C ALA A 89 18.55 -7.45 7.88
N ARG A 90 18.52 -8.78 7.69
CA ARG A 90 19.06 -9.42 6.48
C ARG A 90 18.22 -9.13 5.24
N ALA A 91 16.89 -9.14 5.37
CA ALA A 91 16.00 -8.79 4.26
C ALA A 91 16.21 -7.34 3.77
N LYS A 92 16.42 -6.40 4.70
CA LYS A 92 16.72 -5.00 4.40
C LYS A 92 18.04 -4.85 3.62
N GLY A 93 19.11 -5.51 4.08
CA GLY A 93 20.40 -5.48 3.38
C GLY A 93 20.35 -6.11 1.98
N LEU A 94 19.53 -7.15 1.78
CA LEU A 94 19.31 -7.72 0.46
C LEU A 94 18.61 -6.73 -0.49
N VAL A 95 17.60 -6.00 -0.01
CA VAL A 95 16.90 -4.97 -0.81
C VAL A 95 17.86 -3.83 -1.19
N GLU A 96 18.73 -3.39 -0.29
CA GLU A 96 19.77 -2.40 -0.57
C GLU A 96 20.71 -2.89 -1.68
N ALA A 97 21.20 -4.14 -1.59
CA ALA A 97 22.04 -4.73 -2.63
C ALA A 97 21.30 -4.89 -3.97
N MET A 98 20.03 -5.30 -3.94
CA MET A 98 19.19 -5.34 -5.14
C MET A 98 19.02 -3.95 -5.76
N HIS A 99 18.90 -2.90 -4.94
CA HIS A 99 18.75 -1.53 -5.40
C HIS A 99 20.02 -1.01 -6.06
N GLU A 100 21.18 -1.27 -5.46
CA GLU A 100 22.49 -0.89 -5.99
C GLU A 100 22.83 -1.57 -7.32
N ASN A 101 22.28 -2.76 -7.57
CA ASN A 101 22.58 -3.60 -8.73
C ASN A 101 21.40 -3.72 -9.71
N ASP A 102 20.38 -2.87 -9.56
CA ASP A 102 19.22 -2.81 -10.46
C ASP A 102 18.43 -4.11 -10.61
N VAL A 103 18.39 -4.93 -9.55
CA VAL A 103 17.65 -6.20 -9.50
C VAL A 103 16.24 -5.96 -8.94
N LEU A 104 15.21 -6.45 -9.63
CA LEU A 104 13.82 -6.28 -9.21
C LEU A 104 13.31 -7.44 -8.36
N ALA A 105 12.51 -7.12 -7.34
CA ALA A 105 11.80 -8.12 -6.54
C ALA A 105 10.49 -8.56 -7.23
N SER A 106 10.17 -9.85 -7.11
CA SER A 106 8.85 -10.34 -7.45
C SER A 106 7.77 -9.74 -6.52
N ALA A 107 6.57 -9.51 -7.06
CA ALA A 107 5.39 -9.04 -6.34
C ALA A 107 5.13 -9.80 -5.02
N ALA A 108 5.26 -11.13 -5.04
CA ALA A 108 5.02 -11.98 -3.87
C ALA A 108 6.07 -11.75 -2.76
N ALA A 109 7.36 -11.68 -3.13
CA ALA A 109 8.45 -11.39 -2.19
C ALA A 109 8.30 -10.01 -1.56
N LEU A 110 7.99 -9.02 -2.40
CA LEU A 110 7.76 -7.64 -2.02
C LEU A 110 6.59 -7.48 -1.04
N ALA A 111 5.46 -8.15 -1.30
CA ALA A 111 4.29 -8.07 -0.43
C ALA A 111 4.57 -8.63 0.99
N VAL A 112 5.31 -9.73 1.08
CA VAL A 112 5.70 -10.31 2.37
C VAL A 112 6.74 -9.44 3.07
N PHE A 113 7.75 -8.98 2.34
CA PHE A 113 8.78 -8.07 2.87
C PHE A 113 8.15 -6.80 3.46
N ALA A 114 7.35 -6.08 2.68
CA ALA A 114 6.76 -4.81 3.13
C ALA A 114 5.93 -4.98 4.41
N ARG A 115 5.11 -6.04 4.49
CA ARG A 115 4.32 -6.33 5.69
C ARG A 115 5.21 -6.52 6.92
N VAL A 116 6.27 -7.32 6.79
CA VAL A 116 7.14 -7.66 7.92
C VAL A 116 8.03 -6.47 8.29
N TYR A 117 8.54 -5.76 7.30
CA TYR A 117 9.34 -4.55 7.46
C TYR A 117 8.58 -3.45 8.21
N PHE A 118 7.38 -3.08 7.76
CA PHE A 118 6.55 -2.09 8.46
C PHE A 118 6.02 -2.61 9.81
N GLY A 119 5.86 -3.94 9.96
CA GLY A 119 5.61 -4.59 11.25
C GLY A 119 6.72 -4.38 12.27
N HIS A 120 7.97 -4.35 11.83
CA HIS A 120 9.12 -4.14 12.70
C HIS A 120 9.35 -2.65 13.04
N HIS A 121 8.96 -1.75 12.13
CA HIS A 121 9.18 -0.30 12.28
C HIS A 121 7.92 0.48 12.68
N THR A 122 6.99 -0.15 13.39
CA THR A 122 5.71 0.49 13.82
C THR A 122 5.91 1.74 14.67
N ARG A 123 7.03 1.83 15.41
CA ARG A 123 7.38 2.96 16.27
C ARG A 123 8.15 4.08 15.55
N ASP A 124 8.71 3.79 14.38
CA ASP A 124 9.48 4.73 13.56
C ASP A 124 9.09 4.60 12.08
N LEU A 125 7.79 4.74 11.85
CA LEU A 125 7.22 4.73 10.52
C LEU A 125 7.82 5.80 9.59
N PRO A 126 8.08 7.04 10.07
CA PRO A 126 8.80 8.06 9.32
C PRO A 126 10.07 7.56 8.61
N SER A 127 11.02 7.01 9.37
CA SER A 127 12.28 6.52 8.81
C SER A 127 12.06 5.29 7.92
N ALA A 128 11.10 4.44 8.26
CA ALA A 128 10.77 3.27 7.46
C ALA A 128 10.24 3.63 6.07
N LEU A 129 9.38 4.64 5.99
CA LEU A 129 8.87 5.15 4.72
C LEU A 129 9.96 5.85 3.92
N GLN A 130 10.82 6.63 4.56
CA GLN A 130 11.96 7.26 3.89
C GLN A 130 12.89 6.21 3.28
N TRP A 131 13.27 5.19 4.05
CA TRP A 131 14.12 4.10 3.56
C TRP A 131 13.48 3.35 2.39
N LEU A 132 12.17 3.07 2.45
CA LEU A 132 11.43 2.43 1.35
C LEU A 132 11.47 3.29 0.07
N LEU A 133 11.32 4.61 0.20
CA LEU A 133 11.41 5.53 -0.92
C LEU A 133 12.83 5.63 -1.48
N GLU A 134 13.87 5.55 -0.64
CA GLU A 134 15.26 5.53 -1.08
C GLU A 134 15.59 4.27 -1.88
N ASN A 135 15.05 3.11 -1.48
CA ASN A 135 15.33 1.80 -2.08
C ASN A 135 14.24 1.32 -3.07
N HIS A 136 13.37 2.23 -3.49
CA HIS A 136 12.17 1.89 -4.25
C HIS A 136 12.45 1.09 -5.53
N GLN A 137 13.60 1.30 -6.19
CA GLN A 137 13.87 0.67 -7.49
C GLN A 137 13.93 -0.86 -7.40
N ALA A 138 14.50 -1.42 -6.34
CA ALA A 138 14.48 -2.87 -6.09
C ALA A 138 13.09 -3.39 -5.71
N LEU A 139 12.25 -2.49 -5.23
CA LEU A 139 10.89 -2.74 -4.75
C LEU A 139 9.84 -2.42 -5.83
N LEU A 140 10.25 -2.08 -7.05
CA LEU A 140 9.38 -2.03 -8.21
C LEU A 140 9.24 -3.44 -8.78
N SER A 141 8.02 -3.84 -9.11
CA SER A 141 7.76 -5.05 -9.88
C SER A 141 7.17 -4.66 -11.23
N PRO A 142 7.51 -5.37 -12.33
CA PRO A 142 6.96 -5.10 -13.67
C PRO A 142 5.43 -5.14 -13.72
N THR A 143 4.82 -5.85 -12.76
CA THR A 143 3.38 -6.06 -12.65
C THR A 143 2.74 -5.37 -11.45
N GLN A 144 3.53 -4.69 -10.60
CA GLN A 144 3.02 -3.99 -9.42
C GLN A 144 3.80 -2.70 -9.14
N GLU A 145 3.08 -1.58 -9.24
CA GLU A 145 3.50 -0.28 -8.71
C GLU A 145 3.45 -0.28 -7.17
N LEU A 146 4.45 -0.92 -6.54
CA LEU A 146 4.64 -1.05 -5.09
C LEU A 146 3.54 -1.80 -4.30
N PRO A 147 3.85 -2.36 -3.11
CA PRO A 147 2.89 -3.09 -2.27
C PRO A 147 2.01 -2.11 -1.48
N LEU A 148 1.53 -1.05 -2.10
CA LEU A 148 0.80 0.05 -1.47
C LEU A 148 -0.36 -0.47 -0.61
N GLN A 149 -1.08 -1.48 -1.09
CA GLN A 149 -2.13 -2.15 -0.32
C GLN A 149 -1.64 -2.64 1.04
N ALA A 150 -0.56 -3.44 1.07
CA ALA A 150 -0.06 -4.06 2.29
C ALA A 150 0.46 -3.01 3.29
N VAL A 151 1.06 -1.93 2.79
CA VAL A 151 1.51 -0.81 3.61
C VAL A 151 0.29 -0.11 4.24
N LEU A 152 -0.71 0.26 3.44
CA LEU A 152 -1.90 0.95 3.92
C LEU A 152 -2.70 0.12 4.94
N GLU A 153 -2.95 -1.16 4.65
CA GLU A 153 -3.66 -2.08 5.57
C GLU A 153 -2.92 -2.17 6.92
N HIS A 154 -1.60 -2.33 6.87
CA HIS A 154 -0.79 -2.46 8.08
C HIS A 154 -0.77 -1.16 8.90
N LEU A 155 -0.65 0.00 8.26
CA LEU A 155 -0.68 1.28 8.93
C LEU A 155 -1.97 1.50 9.72
N VAL A 156 -3.10 1.19 9.10
CA VAL A 156 -4.40 1.31 9.79
C VAL A 156 -4.50 0.32 10.94
N ALA A 157 -4.09 -0.94 10.74
CA ALA A 157 -4.12 -1.97 11.78
C ALA A 157 -3.26 -1.63 13.02
N GLN A 158 -2.22 -0.80 12.86
CA GLN A 158 -1.37 -0.31 13.94
C GLN A 158 -1.87 0.99 14.59
N GLY A 159 -3.09 1.43 14.27
CA GLY A 159 -3.66 2.67 14.78
C GLY A 159 -3.08 3.94 14.14
N GLN A 160 -2.39 3.81 13.01
CA GLN A 160 -1.78 4.92 12.25
C GLN A 160 -2.61 5.29 11.02
N ALA A 161 -3.93 5.25 11.13
CA ALA A 161 -4.84 5.58 10.03
C ALA A 161 -4.61 6.96 9.38
N PRO A 162 -4.32 8.05 10.14
CA PRO A 162 -3.97 9.33 9.53
C PRO A 162 -2.71 9.26 8.67
N ALA A 163 -1.71 8.47 9.07
CA ALA A 163 -0.49 8.28 8.30
C ALA A 163 -0.75 7.43 7.04
N ALA A 164 -1.62 6.42 7.13
CA ALA A 164 -2.07 5.65 5.97
C ALA A 164 -2.73 6.56 4.93
N VAL A 165 -3.63 7.46 5.36
CA VAL A 165 -4.28 8.40 4.45
C VAL A 165 -3.30 9.42 3.88
N GLU A 166 -2.40 10.01 4.67
CA GLU A 166 -1.38 10.92 4.11
C GLU A 166 -0.47 10.21 3.10
N PHE A 167 -0.11 8.95 3.37
CA PHE A 167 0.66 8.14 2.41
C PHE A 167 -0.13 7.90 1.13
N TRP A 168 -1.42 7.57 1.24
CA TRP A 168 -2.34 7.50 0.11
C TRP A 168 -2.40 8.83 -0.66
N LEU A 169 -2.57 9.98 0.00
CA LEU A 169 -2.68 11.29 -0.65
C LEU A 169 -1.40 11.63 -1.44
N LEU A 170 -0.23 11.39 -0.83
CA LEU A 170 1.07 11.60 -1.49
C LEU A 170 1.21 10.77 -2.76
N TRP A 171 0.73 9.53 -2.73
CA TRP A 171 0.75 8.59 -3.84
C TRP A 171 -0.32 8.87 -4.90
N ALA A 172 -1.53 9.22 -4.49
CA ALA A 172 -2.64 9.57 -5.36
C ALA A 172 -2.25 10.70 -6.30
N ASP A 173 -1.52 11.71 -5.80
CA ASP A 173 -1.02 12.82 -6.60
C ASP A 173 -0.01 12.40 -7.66
N THR A 174 0.71 11.30 -7.45
CA THR A 174 1.76 10.84 -8.36
C THR A 174 1.29 9.84 -9.41
N LEU A 175 0.25 9.08 -9.12
CA LEU A 175 -0.22 8.04 -10.02
C LEU A 175 -1.05 8.60 -11.19
N LEU A 176 -0.87 7.99 -12.36
CA LEU A 176 -1.72 8.23 -13.53
C LEU A 176 -3.11 7.64 -13.28
N GLU A 177 -3.14 6.38 -12.81
CA GLU A 177 -4.35 5.67 -12.43
C GLU A 177 -4.38 5.31 -10.94
N PRO A 178 -5.53 5.45 -10.27
CA PRO A 178 -5.64 5.14 -8.85
C PRO A 178 -5.64 3.61 -8.60
N PRO A 179 -4.90 3.11 -7.60
CA PRO A 179 -4.77 1.70 -7.28
C PRO A 179 -6.01 1.22 -6.52
N THR A 180 -7.08 0.91 -7.26
CA THR A 180 -8.41 0.60 -6.73
C THR A 180 -8.44 -0.51 -5.68
N ILE A 181 -7.59 -1.54 -5.81
CA ILE A 181 -7.47 -2.63 -4.83
C ILE A 181 -6.93 -2.10 -3.49
N ALA A 182 -5.89 -1.27 -3.51
CA ALA A 182 -5.30 -0.67 -2.32
C ALA A 182 -6.27 0.32 -1.64
N ILE A 183 -7.03 1.08 -2.44
CA ILE A 183 -8.07 2.00 -1.95
C ILE A 183 -9.20 1.21 -1.27
N ALA A 184 -9.69 0.13 -1.89
CA ALA A 184 -10.75 -0.69 -1.31
C ALA A 184 -10.31 -1.33 0.03
N ALA A 185 -9.06 -1.80 0.09
CA ALA A 185 -8.44 -2.30 1.31
C ALA A 185 -8.33 -1.23 2.40
N LEU A 186 -7.84 -0.04 2.06
CA LEU A 186 -7.75 1.10 2.98
C LEU A 186 -9.13 1.47 3.53
N CYS A 187 -10.15 1.61 2.67
CA CYS A 187 -11.53 1.86 3.07
C CYS A 187 -12.04 0.82 4.10
N ARG A 188 -11.82 -0.47 3.82
CA ARG A 188 -12.25 -1.56 4.71
C ARG A 188 -11.60 -1.46 6.08
N GLU A 189 -10.28 -1.23 6.16
CA GLU A 189 -9.60 -1.11 7.44
C GLU A 189 -10.00 0.17 8.19
N LEU A 190 -10.16 1.30 7.49
CA LEU A 190 -10.60 2.55 8.13
C LEU A 190 -11.98 2.43 8.76
N VAL A 191 -12.92 1.74 8.11
CA VAL A 191 -14.23 1.41 8.68
C VAL A 191 -14.05 0.49 9.89
N ARG A 192 -13.28 -0.60 9.74
CA ARG A 192 -13.10 -1.61 10.79
C ARG A 192 -12.59 -1.01 12.10
N PHE A 193 -11.71 -0.02 12.01
CA PHE A 193 -11.14 0.67 13.16
C PHE A 193 -11.84 2.00 13.48
N GLU A 194 -13.01 2.26 12.90
CA GLU A 194 -13.85 3.44 13.13
C GLU A 194 -13.11 4.78 12.90
N GLN A 195 -12.18 4.80 11.96
CA GLN A 195 -11.36 5.96 11.61
C GLN A 195 -12.10 6.85 10.58
N PHE A 196 -13.32 7.26 10.92
CA PHE A 196 -14.25 7.92 9.99
C PHE A 196 -13.73 9.25 9.44
N ASP A 197 -13.03 10.05 10.25
CA ASP A 197 -12.39 11.29 9.81
C ASP A 197 -11.40 11.06 8.67
N CYS A 198 -10.67 9.94 8.72
CA CYS A 198 -9.70 9.57 7.69
C CYS A 198 -10.40 9.22 6.35
N ILE A 199 -11.58 8.62 6.39
CA ILE A 199 -12.37 8.31 5.18
C ILE A 199 -12.76 9.59 4.45
N TYR A 200 -13.22 10.63 5.17
CA TYR A 200 -13.57 11.91 4.55
C TYR A 200 -12.36 12.60 3.90
N ARG A 201 -11.19 12.52 4.54
CA ARG A 201 -9.94 13.12 4.04
C ARG A 201 -9.42 12.46 2.77
N MET A 202 -9.73 11.19 2.51
CA MET A 202 -9.35 10.54 1.24
C MET A 202 -9.91 11.27 0.01
N GLY A 203 -11.02 12.01 0.16
CA GLY A 203 -11.59 12.84 -0.90
C GLY A 203 -10.81 14.11 -1.25
N GLU A 204 -9.76 14.46 -0.49
CA GLU A 204 -8.89 15.62 -0.72
C GLU A 204 -7.78 15.30 -1.76
N THR A 205 -8.11 14.58 -2.83
CA THR A 205 -7.16 14.20 -3.90
C THR A 205 -7.59 14.73 -5.27
N LYS A 206 -6.65 14.77 -6.22
CA LYS A 206 -6.98 14.99 -7.65
C LYS A 206 -7.93 13.91 -8.22
N HIS A 207 -7.96 12.73 -7.59
CA HIS A 207 -8.79 11.58 -7.97
C HIS A 207 -10.17 11.57 -7.28
N LYS A 208 -10.61 12.69 -6.68
CA LYS A 208 -11.90 12.82 -5.99
C LYS A 208 -13.09 12.31 -6.81
N ALA A 209 -13.18 12.67 -8.09
CA ALA A 209 -14.29 12.26 -8.95
C ALA A 209 -14.36 10.74 -9.12
N MET A 210 -13.20 10.08 -9.30
CA MET A 210 -13.10 8.63 -9.36
C MET A 210 -13.50 8.00 -8.02
N LEU A 211 -12.99 8.51 -6.90
CA LEU A 211 -13.37 8.02 -5.58
C LEU A 211 -14.88 8.12 -5.38
N GLN A 212 -15.50 9.23 -5.76
CA GLN A 212 -16.94 9.44 -5.63
C GLN A 212 -17.81 8.51 -6.47
N SER A 213 -17.27 7.92 -7.55
CA SER A 213 -17.94 6.87 -8.34
C SER A 213 -17.49 5.45 -7.97
N PHE A 214 -16.53 5.30 -7.05
CA PHE A 214 -15.97 4.01 -6.67
C PHE A 214 -16.78 3.35 -5.54
N PRO A 215 -17.45 2.20 -5.79
CA PRO A 215 -18.39 1.63 -4.82
C PRO A 215 -17.81 1.35 -3.43
N PRO A 216 -16.59 0.80 -3.25
CA PRO A 216 -16.01 0.60 -1.93
C PRO A 216 -15.86 1.90 -1.12
N TYR A 217 -15.52 3.01 -1.79
CA TYR A 217 -15.42 4.31 -1.12
C TYR A 217 -16.80 4.88 -0.79
N GLN A 218 -17.78 4.74 -1.68
CA GLN A 218 -19.17 5.16 -1.41
C GLN A 218 -19.78 4.42 -0.21
N VAL A 219 -19.53 3.11 -0.08
CA VAL A 219 -19.95 2.32 1.09
C VAL A 219 -19.23 2.78 2.36
N ALA A 220 -17.91 2.99 2.30
CA ALA A 220 -17.15 3.46 3.45
C ALA A 220 -17.60 4.85 3.93
N LEU A 221 -17.92 5.76 3.01
CA LEU A 221 -18.52 7.07 3.33
C LEU A 221 -19.90 6.94 3.97
N MET A 222 -20.70 5.96 3.53
CA MET A 222 -22.00 5.69 4.15
C MET A 222 -21.83 5.14 5.57
N GLU A 223 -20.90 4.21 5.78
CA GLU A 223 -20.55 3.68 7.10
C GLU A 223 -20.00 4.76 8.02
N ALA A 224 -19.16 5.66 7.52
CA ALA A 224 -18.64 6.79 8.27
C ALA A 224 -19.76 7.71 8.80
N ARG A 225 -20.74 8.06 7.95
CA ARG A 225 -21.87 8.91 8.36
C ARG A 225 -22.79 8.20 9.35
N VAL A 226 -23.16 6.95 9.08
CA VAL A 226 -24.02 6.16 9.97
C VAL A 226 -23.33 5.91 11.32
N GLY A 227 -22.05 5.57 11.31
CA GLY A 227 -21.24 5.35 12.52
C GLY A 227 -21.07 6.62 13.36
N ALA A 228 -20.90 7.78 12.70
CA ALA A 228 -20.89 9.09 13.34
C ALA A 228 -22.29 9.62 13.73
N ARG A 229 -23.36 8.83 13.54
CA ARG A 229 -24.76 9.19 13.79
C ARG A 229 -25.27 10.40 12.99
N GLN A 230 -24.63 10.69 11.87
CA GLN A 230 -25.01 11.71 10.90
C GLN A 230 -26.09 11.15 9.95
N TYR A 231 -27.24 10.77 10.52
CA TYR A 231 -28.27 10.01 9.80
C TYR A 231 -28.96 10.84 8.71
N ALA A 232 -29.16 12.14 8.95
CA ALA A 232 -29.74 13.04 7.95
C ALA A 232 -28.83 13.17 6.73
N GLU A 233 -27.53 13.36 6.96
CA GLU A 233 -26.51 13.44 5.92
C GLU A 233 -26.34 12.12 5.19
N ALA A 234 -26.42 10.99 5.90
CA ALA A 234 -26.40 9.66 5.30
C ALA A 234 -27.61 9.42 4.39
N THR A 235 -28.81 9.81 4.82
CA THR A 235 -30.03 9.73 4.00
C THR A 235 -29.91 10.60 2.74
N ALA A 236 -29.50 11.86 2.89
CA ALA A 236 -29.31 12.77 1.76
C ALA A 236 -28.29 12.21 0.75
N TYR A 237 -27.16 11.70 1.23
CA TYR A 237 -26.14 11.09 0.39
C TYR A 237 -26.65 9.87 -0.38
N ALA A 238 -27.41 8.98 0.26
CA ALA A 238 -27.99 7.82 -0.40
C ALA A 238 -29.02 8.22 -1.47
N SER A 239 -29.87 9.21 -1.19
CA SER A 239 -30.83 9.75 -2.15
C SER A 239 -30.14 10.38 -3.36
N ASP A 240 -29.07 11.15 -3.16
CA ASP A 240 -28.28 11.75 -4.24
C ASP A 240 -27.66 10.68 -5.15
N LEU A 241 -27.07 9.63 -4.58
CA LEU A 241 -26.51 8.54 -5.37
C LEU A 241 -27.59 7.78 -6.16
N GLN A 242 -28.76 7.59 -5.56
CA GLN A 242 -29.88 6.92 -6.23
C GLN A 242 -30.47 7.77 -7.36
N ALA A 243 -30.64 9.07 -7.15
CA ALA A 243 -31.13 10.01 -8.16
C ALA A 243 -30.19 10.10 -9.37
N ASN A 244 -28.88 10.01 -9.12
CA ASN A 244 -27.86 10.02 -10.18
C ASN A 244 -27.59 8.64 -10.80
N GLY A 245 -28.26 7.57 -10.35
CA GLY A 245 -28.05 6.21 -10.86
C GLY A 245 -26.66 5.63 -10.54
N THR A 246 -25.95 6.19 -9.55
CA THR A 246 -24.59 5.80 -9.15
C THR A 246 -24.55 5.07 -7.81
N ALA A 247 -25.70 4.74 -7.23
CA ALA A 247 -25.80 4.00 -5.98
C ALA A 247 -25.19 2.60 -6.10
N PRO A 248 -24.32 2.17 -5.16
CA PRO A 248 -23.81 0.80 -5.12
C PRO A 248 -24.93 -0.23 -5.08
N SER A 249 -24.79 -1.30 -5.87
CA SER A 249 -25.66 -2.49 -5.78
C SER A 249 -25.36 -3.36 -4.56
N LEU A 250 -24.32 -3.03 -3.78
CA LEU A 250 -23.87 -3.78 -2.60
C LEU A 250 -24.95 -3.80 -1.51
N GLN A 251 -25.28 -4.98 -1.00
CA GLN A 251 -26.30 -5.16 0.06
C GLN A 251 -26.02 -4.29 1.27
N ARG A 252 -24.74 -4.22 1.69
CA ARG A 252 -24.31 -3.41 2.83
C ARG A 252 -24.69 -1.94 2.69
N PHE A 253 -24.62 -1.37 1.48
CA PHE A 253 -25.03 0.02 1.24
C PHE A 253 -26.52 0.21 1.51
N ARG A 254 -27.36 -0.72 1.04
CA ARG A 254 -28.81 -0.68 1.24
C ARG A 254 -29.18 -0.77 2.71
N ASP A 255 -28.54 -1.70 3.44
CA ASP A 255 -28.78 -1.86 4.88
C ASP A 255 -28.46 -0.58 5.66
N LEU A 256 -27.38 0.11 5.31
CA LEU A 256 -26.99 1.39 5.91
C LEU A 256 -27.96 2.51 5.55
N ALA A 257 -28.42 2.56 4.30
CA ALA A 257 -29.42 3.53 3.84
C ALA A 257 -30.75 3.36 4.58
N GLU A 258 -31.21 2.12 4.76
CA GLU A 258 -32.40 1.83 5.57
C GLU A 258 -32.20 2.21 7.05
N THR A 259 -31.02 1.92 7.60
CA THR A 259 -30.69 2.28 9.00
C THR A 259 -30.76 3.79 9.20
N ALA A 260 -30.13 4.56 8.31
CA ALA A 260 -30.20 6.02 8.33
C ALA A 260 -31.64 6.53 8.19
N ALA A 261 -32.40 6.00 7.22
CA ALA A 261 -33.78 6.41 6.99
C ALA A 261 -34.71 6.11 8.17
N LYS A 262 -34.49 5.00 8.91
CA LYS A 262 -35.25 4.67 10.13
C LYS A 262 -34.89 5.62 11.27
N ALA A 263 -33.60 5.89 11.48
CA ALA A 263 -33.11 6.75 12.55
C ALA A 263 -33.46 8.23 12.36
N SER A 264 -33.61 8.69 11.12
CA SER A 264 -33.99 10.08 10.78
C SER A 264 -35.49 10.38 10.91
N ARG A 265 -36.33 9.38 11.22
CA ARG A 265 -37.77 9.62 11.42
C ARG A 265 -38.02 10.22 12.81
N PRO A 266 -38.87 11.26 12.94
CA PRO A 266 -39.28 11.74 14.24
C PRO A 266 -39.99 10.61 14.99
N THR A 267 -39.54 10.31 16.22
CA THR A 267 -40.26 9.43 17.14
C THR A 267 -41.60 10.09 17.46
N ALA A 268 -42.68 9.44 17.05
CA ALA A 268 -44.06 9.83 17.35
C ALA A 268 -44.37 9.73 18.85
#